data_AF-A0A2V8N2B4-F1
#
_entry.id   AF-A0A2V8N2B4-F1
#
_cell.length_a   1.000
_cell.length_b   1.000
_cell.length_c   1.000
_cell.angle_alpha   90.00
_cell.angle_beta   90.00
_cell.angle_gamma   90.00
#
_symmetry.space_group_name_H-M   'P 1'
#
loop_
_entity.id
_entity.type
_entity.pdbx_description
1 polymer ?
#
loop_
_entity_poly.entity_id
_entity_poly.type
_entity_poly.pdbx_seq_one_letter_code
_entity_poly.pdbx_strand_id
1 'polypeptide(L)'
;MARGLTKGAQSQKQIPCEVKSARETNVRMISRSQAELLCAAAVFVVAALLYTLTLAPTVTLVDSGELILAAWGTGVAHPPGFPLWVMLAHLASLLPFGNVAVRINFSSALFAALACGMLTLVVAELIITSSSLAM
;
A
#
# COMPACT_ATOMS: atom_id res chain seq x y z
N MET A 1 -67.90 34.96 -10.10
CA MET A 1 -67.69 34.37 -8.76
C MET A 1 -66.92 33.06 -8.96
N ALA A 2 -65.59 33.00 -8.98
CA ALA A 2 -64.57 33.30 -7.96
C ALA A 2 -64.14 32.03 -7.17
N ARG A 3 -62.80 31.89 -7.05
CA ARG A 3 -61.96 30.96 -6.22
C ARG A 3 -61.56 29.67 -6.95
N GLY A 4 -60.30 29.36 -7.30
CA GLY A 4 -58.99 29.89 -6.90
C GLY A 4 -58.34 29.03 -5.80
N LEU A 5 -57.09 28.56 -6.06
CA LEU A 5 -56.04 28.11 -5.11
C LEU A 5 -56.14 26.66 -4.57
N THR A 6 -55.08 25.83 -4.46
CA THR A 6 -53.61 26.01 -4.51
C THR A 6 -52.90 24.76 -5.07
N LYS A 7 -51.95 24.94 -5.98
CA LYS A 7 -50.85 23.97 -6.19
C LYS A 7 -49.90 24.11 -5.00
N GLY A 8 -49.79 23.07 -4.18
CA GLY A 8 -48.71 22.93 -3.21
C GLY A 8 -47.40 22.68 -3.93
N ALA A 9 -46.74 23.77 -4.37
CA ALA A 9 -45.36 23.74 -4.78
C ALA A 9 -44.51 23.41 -3.54
N GLN A 10 -44.19 22.13 -3.37
CA GLN A 10 -43.07 21.74 -2.52
C GLN A 10 -41.83 22.42 -3.09
N SER A 11 -41.30 23.33 -2.28
CA SER A 11 -40.05 24.03 -2.49
C SER A 11 -38.92 23.00 -2.55
N GLN A 12 -38.68 22.45 -3.74
CA GLN A 12 -37.38 21.93 -4.14
C GLN A 12 -36.45 23.14 -4.15
N LYS A 13 -35.81 23.39 -3.01
CA LYS A 13 -34.76 24.39 -2.87
C LYS A 13 -33.68 24.03 -3.89
N GLN A 14 -33.69 24.74 -5.01
CA GLN A 14 -32.84 24.52 -6.17
C GLN A 14 -31.39 24.74 -5.73
N ILE A 15 -30.70 23.65 -5.44
CA ILE A 15 -29.28 23.68 -5.05
C ILE A 15 -28.52 24.23 -6.27
N PRO A 16 -27.68 25.26 -6.13
CA PRO A 16 -26.98 25.88 -7.25
C PRO A 16 -26.18 24.82 -8.06
N CYS A 17 -26.18 24.94 -9.39
CA CYS A 17 -25.50 24.01 -10.30
C CYS A 17 -24.01 23.82 -9.95
N GLU A 18 -23.34 24.88 -9.49
CA GLU A 18 -21.96 24.84 -8.98
C GLU A 18 -21.77 23.84 -7.83
N VAL A 19 -22.69 23.82 -6.86
CA VAL A 19 -22.60 22.95 -5.69
C VAL A 19 -22.78 21.48 -6.09
N LYS A 20 -23.60 21.20 -7.13
CA LYS A 20 -23.76 19.86 -7.68
C LYS A 20 -22.50 19.40 -8.42
N SER A 21 -21.92 20.27 -9.26
CA SER A 21 -20.69 19.98 -10.01
C SER A 21 -19.49 19.71 -9.08
N ALA A 22 -19.28 20.57 -8.08
CA ALA A 22 -18.21 20.40 -7.10
C ALA A 22 -18.38 19.13 -6.25
N ARG A 23 -19.62 18.76 -5.93
CA ARG A 23 -19.91 17.51 -5.21
C ARG A 23 -19.63 16.28 -6.07
N GLU A 24 -19.96 16.32 -7.36
CA GLU A 24 -19.72 15.19 -8.28
C GLU A 24 -18.23 14.98 -8.59
N THR A 25 -17.43 16.05 -8.69
CA THR A 25 -15.96 15.95 -8.82
C THR A 25 -15.33 15.44 -7.53
N ASN A 26 -15.76 15.92 -6.38
CA ASN A 26 -15.28 15.45 -5.07
C ASN A 26 -15.57 13.96 -4.84
N VAL A 27 -16.80 13.50 -5.14
CA VAL A 27 -17.17 12.08 -5.04
C VAL A 27 -16.36 11.21 -6.01
N ARG A 28 -16.11 11.68 -7.25
CA ARG A 28 -15.26 10.96 -8.20
C ARG A 28 -13.81 10.85 -7.73
N MET A 29 -13.25 11.92 -7.16
CA MET A 29 -11.89 11.87 -6.58
C MET A 29 -11.81 10.90 -5.40
N ILE A 30 -12.76 10.94 -4.46
CA ILE A 30 -12.80 10.01 -3.33
C ILE A 30 -12.93 8.57 -3.80
N SER A 31 -13.83 8.28 -4.76
CA SER A 31 -13.99 6.93 -5.27
C SER A 31 -12.74 6.39 -5.96
N ARG A 32 -11.96 7.27 -6.62
CA ARG A 32 -10.70 6.89 -7.27
C ARG A 32 -9.61 6.57 -6.26
N SER A 33 -9.38 7.43 -5.26
CA SER A 33 -8.37 7.18 -4.23
C SER A 33 -8.68 5.92 -3.40
N GLN A 34 -9.96 5.64 -3.13
CA GLN A 34 -10.36 4.40 -2.48
C GLN A 34 -10.07 3.17 -3.36
N ALA A 35 -10.33 3.24 -4.67
CA ALA A 35 -10.02 2.15 -5.59
C ALA A 35 -8.51 1.88 -5.67
N GLU A 36 -7.68 2.92 -5.70
CA GLU A 36 -6.22 2.80 -5.71
C GLU A 36 -5.71 2.15 -4.43
N LEU A 37 -6.22 2.58 -3.27
CA LEU A 37 -5.88 1.97 -1.98
C LEU A 37 -6.32 0.51 -1.90
N LEU A 38 -7.51 0.18 -2.40
CA LEU A 38 -7.99 -1.20 -2.45
C LEU A 38 -7.12 -2.08 -3.37
N CYS A 39 -6.73 -1.58 -4.54
CA CYS A 39 -5.83 -2.27 -5.45
C CYS A 39 -4.45 -2.48 -4.81
N ALA A 40 -3.87 -1.43 -4.22
CA ALA A 40 -2.57 -1.52 -3.54
C ALA A 40 -2.61 -2.50 -2.35
N ALA A 41 -3.69 -2.49 -1.56
CA ALA A 41 -3.90 -3.42 -0.47
C ALA A 41 -4.05 -4.87 -0.98
N ALA A 42 -4.79 -5.08 -2.07
CA ALA A 42 -4.94 -6.40 -2.68
C ALA A 42 -3.58 -6.93 -3.18
N VAL A 43 -2.79 -6.11 -3.88
CA VAL A 43 -1.45 -6.47 -4.35
C VAL A 43 -0.53 -6.78 -3.16
N PHE A 44 -0.55 -5.95 -2.12
CA PHE A 44 0.20 -6.20 -0.89
C PHE A 44 -0.16 -7.55 -0.25
N VAL A 45 -1.45 -7.85 -0.08
CA VAL A 45 -1.92 -9.11 0.54
C VAL A 45 -1.52 -10.31 -0.30
N VAL A 46 -1.69 -10.24 -1.62
CA VAL A 46 -1.31 -11.33 -2.53
C VAL A 46 0.21 -11.54 -2.50
N ALA A 47 1.01 -10.48 -2.58
CA ALA A 47 2.47 -10.57 -2.51
C ALA A 47 2.94 -11.11 -1.15
N ALA A 48 2.36 -10.63 -0.05
CA ALA A 48 2.67 -11.11 1.29
C ALA A 48 2.34 -12.61 1.44
N LEU A 49 1.19 -13.06 0.94
CA LEU A 49 0.82 -14.47 0.95
C LEU A 49 1.80 -15.30 0.12
N LEU A 50 2.11 -14.87 -1.11
CA LEU A 50 3.04 -15.58 -1.97
C LEU A 50 4.44 -15.70 -1.33
N TYR A 51 5.01 -14.60 -0.86
CA TYR A 51 6.33 -14.62 -0.24
C TYR A 51 6.39 -15.40 1.07
N THR A 52 5.29 -15.44 1.84
CA THR A 52 5.23 -16.27 3.05
C THR A 52 5.07 -17.75 2.73
N LEU A 53 4.33 -18.11 1.69
CA LEU A 53 4.20 -19.51 1.23
C LEU A 53 5.51 -20.05 0.62
N THR A 54 6.28 -19.20 -0.05
CA THR A 54 7.59 -19.57 -0.63
C THR A 54 8.77 -19.24 0.28
N LEU A 55 8.52 -18.98 1.57
CA LEU A 55 9.55 -18.55 2.51
C LEU A 55 10.57 -19.66 2.74
N ALA A 56 11.87 -19.34 2.63
CA ALA A 56 12.93 -20.27 2.99
C ALA A 56 12.95 -20.49 4.52
N PRO A 57 12.78 -21.73 5.00
CA PRO A 57 12.68 -22.02 6.44
C PRO A 57 14.05 -22.09 7.13
N THR A 58 15.15 -22.00 6.37
CA THR A 58 16.53 -22.13 6.85
C THR A 58 17.48 -21.27 6.00
N VAL A 59 18.75 -21.26 6.37
CA VAL A 59 19.83 -20.63 5.61
C VAL A 59 19.95 -21.27 4.23
N THR A 60 19.86 -20.45 3.19
CA THR A 60 20.03 -20.86 1.79
C THR A 60 21.44 -20.54 1.27
N LEU A 61 21.68 -20.79 -0.02
CA LEU A 61 22.97 -20.57 -0.67
C LEU A 61 23.35 -19.08 -0.76
N VAL A 62 24.57 -18.83 -1.24
CA VAL A 62 25.13 -17.50 -1.52
C VAL A 62 25.19 -16.68 -0.22
N ASP A 63 24.66 -15.46 -0.22
CA ASP A 63 24.86 -14.49 0.87
C ASP A 63 23.89 -14.70 2.04
N SER A 64 22.98 -15.68 1.96
CA SER A 64 21.90 -15.83 2.93
C SER A 64 22.42 -16.05 4.36
N GLY A 65 23.45 -16.89 4.52
CA GLY A 65 24.04 -17.18 5.83
C GLY A 65 24.77 -15.98 6.41
N GLU A 66 25.52 -15.28 5.55
CA GLU A 66 26.25 -14.08 5.91
C GLU A 66 25.29 -12.94 6.34
N LEU A 67 24.23 -12.71 5.57
CA LEU A 67 23.20 -11.71 5.87
C LEU A 67 22.41 -12.03 7.14
N ILE A 68 22.06 -13.30 7.37
CA ILE A 68 21.38 -13.73 8.60
C ILE A 68 22.28 -13.51 9.82
N LEU A 69 23.57 -13.83 9.71
CA LEU A 69 24.52 -13.63 10.79
C LEU A 69 24.77 -12.14 11.06
N ALA A 70 24.90 -11.33 10.01
CA ALA A 70 25.03 -9.88 10.11
C ALA A 70 23.78 -9.23 10.75
N ALA A 71 22.58 -9.63 10.35
CA ALA A 71 21.34 -9.17 10.96
C ALA A 71 21.21 -9.58 12.43
N TRP A 72 21.55 -10.81 12.78
CA TRP A 72 21.47 -11.28 14.17
C TRP A 72 22.49 -10.58 15.07
N GLY A 73 23.74 -10.43 14.60
CA GLY A 73 24.84 -9.83 15.36
C GLY A 73 25.03 -8.32 15.16
N THR A 74 24.14 -7.63 14.43
CA THR A 74 24.31 -6.22 14.02
C THR A 74 25.65 -5.93 13.34
N GLY A 75 26.12 -6.88 12.53
CA GLY A 75 27.38 -6.81 11.80
C GLY A 75 27.23 -6.25 10.39
N VAL A 76 28.33 -6.33 9.66
CA VAL A 76 28.41 -6.05 8.22
C VAL A 76 28.66 -7.39 7.54
N ALA A 77 27.81 -7.75 6.57
CA ALA A 77 28.01 -8.93 5.73
C ALA A 77 29.25 -8.71 4.85
N HIS A 78 29.06 -8.09 3.69
CA HIS A 78 30.13 -7.65 2.79
C HIS A 78 29.88 -6.19 2.38
N PRO A 79 30.89 -5.44 1.89
CA PRO A 79 30.69 -4.12 1.33
C PRO A 79 29.59 -4.17 0.25
N PRO A 80 28.47 -3.42 0.37
CA PRO A 80 28.31 -2.12 1.04
C PRO A 80 27.60 -2.11 2.43
N GLY A 81 27.30 -3.27 3.02
CA GLY A 81 26.92 -3.40 4.44
C GLY A 81 25.47 -3.11 4.86
N PHE A 82 24.58 -2.71 3.94
CA PHE A 82 23.10 -2.64 4.13
C PHE A 82 22.58 -2.26 5.54
N PRO A 83 23.02 -1.14 6.14
CA PRO A 83 22.81 -0.86 7.57
C PRO A 83 21.33 -0.75 7.97
N LEU A 84 20.49 -0.11 7.14
CA LEU A 84 19.06 -0.01 7.41
C LEU A 84 18.38 -1.39 7.43
N TRP A 85 18.73 -2.25 6.48
CA TRP A 85 18.20 -3.61 6.42
C TRP A 85 18.63 -4.42 7.65
N VAL A 86 19.91 -4.33 8.05
CA VAL A 86 20.44 -4.99 9.24
C VAL A 86 19.67 -4.58 10.50
N MET A 87 19.39 -3.28 10.70
CA MET A 87 18.63 -2.80 11.86
C MET A 87 17.20 -3.35 11.88
N LEU A 88 16.51 -3.36 10.74
CA LEU A 88 15.13 -3.86 10.63
C LEU A 88 15.07 -5.39 10.81
N ALA A 89 15.99 -6.11 10.20
CA ALA A 89 16.11 -7.57 10.32
C ALA A 89 16.52 -8.00 11.73
N HIS A 90 17.37 -7.21 12.41
CA HIS A 90 17.72 -7.41 13.80
C HIS A 90 16.49 -7.31 14.70
N LEU A 91 15.66 -6.27 14.52
CA LEU A 91 14.39 -6.13 15.24
C LEU A 91 13.47 -7.34 15.03
N ALA A 92 13.39 -7.84 13.79
CA ALA A 92 12.61 -9.04 13.49
C ALA A 92 13.18 -10.30 14.18
N SER A 93 14.51 -10.39 14.31
CA SER A 93 15.17 -11.52 14.99
C SER A 93 14.78 -11.67 16.47
N LEU A 94 14.39 -10.57 17.13
CA LEU A 94 13.96 -10.53 18.53
C LEU A 94 12.57 -11.13 18.76
N LEU A 95 11.78 -11.35 17.71
CA LEU A 95 10.42 -11.88 17.84
C LEU A 95 10.45 -13.35 18.30
N PRO A 96 9.61 -13.76 19.27
CA PRO A 96 9.72 -15.10 19.89
C PRO A 96 8.97 -16.19 19.09
N PHE A 97 9.21 -16.31 17.78
CA PHE A 97 8.60 -17.37 16.95
C PHE A 97 9.57 -17.97 15.94
N GLY A 98 9.47 -19.27 15.69
CA GLY A 98 10.31 -19.96 14.70
C GLY A 98 11.81 -19.83 14.96
N ASN A 99 12.63 -20.19 13.97
CA ASN A 99 14.07 -19.98 14.02
C ASN A 99 14.45 -18.57 13.52
N VAL A 100 15.69 -18.15 13.79
CA VAL A 100 16.19 -16.81 13.41
C VAL A 100 16.14 -16.57 11.89
N ALA A 101 16.42 -17.60 11.08
CA ALA A 101 16.34 -17.51 9.62
C ALA A 101 14.92 -17.19 9.14
N VAL A 102 13.90 -17.85 9.69
CA VAL A 102 12.48 -17.59 9.38
C VAL A 102 12.11 -16.15 9.73
N ARG A 103 12.51 -15.65 10.91
CA ARG A 103 12.19 -14.28 11.35
C ARG A 103 12.79 -13.24 10.39
N ILE A 104 14.06 -13.42 10.04
CA ILE A 104 14.79 -12.50 9.14
C ILE A 104 14.23 -12.59 7.73
N ASN A 105 14.06 -13.80 7.18
CA ASN A 105 13.49 -13.99 5.84
C ASN A 105 12.08 -13.42 5.75
N PHE A 106 11.26 -13.61 6.80
CA PHE A 106 9.90 -13.06 6.87
C PHE A 106 9.91 -11.53 6.88
N SER A 107 10.87 -10.90 7.56
CA SER A 107 11.03 -9.45 7.53
C SER A 107 11.27 -8.93 6.11
N SER A 108 12.16 -9.58 5.35
CA SER A 108 12.41 -9.26 3.94
C SER A 108 11.16 -9.49 3.08
N ALA A 109 10.44 -10.59 3.29
CA ALA A 109 9.18 -10.88 2.59
C ALA A 109 8.12 -9.80 2.83
N LEU A 110 7.98 -9.32 4.06
CA LEU A 110 7.06 -8.24 4.42
C LEU A 110 7.41 -6.94 3.70
N PHE A 111 8.68 -6.52 3.73
CA PHE A 111 9.10 -5.29 3.04
C PHE A 111 9.00 -5.41 1.52
N ALA A 112 9.27 -6.58 0.94
CA ALA A 112 9.05 -6.81 -0.48
C ALA A 112 7.57 -6.68 -0.86
N ALA A 113 6.66 -7.24 -0.06
CA ALA A 113 5.23 -7.08 -0.27
C ALA A 113 4.78 -5.61 -0.14
N LEU A 114 5.29 -4.88 0.86
CA LEU A 114 5.01 -3.44 1.02
C LEU A 114 5.49 -2.65 -0.21
N ALA A 115 6.67 -2.97 -0.74
CA ALA A 115 7.18 -2.35 -1.96
C ALA A 115 6.26 -2.57 -3.16
N CYS A 116 5.68 -3.77 -3.33
CA CYS A 116 4.69 -4.03 -4.39
C CYS A 116 3.43 -3.16 -4.24
N GLY A 117 2.91 -3.00 -3.01
CA GLY A 117 1.77 -2.13 -2.72
C GLY A 117 2.07 -0.66 -3.01
N MET A 118 3.22 -0.16 -2.56
CA MET A 118 3.66 1.22 -2.83
C MET A 118 3.89 1.46 -4.32
N LEU A 119 4.50 0.52 -5.03
CA LEU A 119 4.68 0.62 -6.48
C LEU A 119 3.34 0.75 -7.22
N THR A 120 2.30 0.05 -6.74
CA THR A 120 0.95 0.15 -7.31
C THR A 120 0.40 1.58 -7.19
N LEU A 121 0.59 2.23 -6.03
CA LEU A 121 0.18 3.62 -5.83
C LEU A 121 0.99 4.59 -6.70
N VAL A 122 2.30 4.40 -6.80
CA VAL A 122 3.17 5.23 -7.65
C VAL A 122 2.76 5.13 -9.12
N VAL A 123 2.45 3.93 -9.60
CA VAL A 123 1.99 3.72 -10.98
C VAL A 123 0.62 4.35 -11.20
N ALA A 124 -0.32 4.24 -10.25
CA ALA A 124 -1.62 4.89 -10.34
C ALA A 124 -1.48 6.42 -10.46
N GLU A 125 -0.65 7.03 -9.62
CA GLU A 125 -0.38 8.47 -9.65
C GLU A 125 0.28 8.91 -10.97
N LEU A 126 1.21 8.11 -11.49
CA LEU A 126 1.87 8.39 -12.77
C LEU A 126 0.88 8.37 -13.94
N ILE A 127 -0.08 7.46 -13.94
CA ILE A 127 -1.13 7.37 -14.97
C ILE A 127 -2.05 8.60 -14.92
N ILE A 128 -2.41 9.06 -13.71
CA ILE A 128 -3.24 10.26 -13.54
C ILE A 128 -2.49 11.51 -14.00
N THR A 129 -1.25 11.66 -13.55
CA THR A 129 -0.39 12.80 -13.90
C THR A 129 -0.19 12.88 -15.41
N SER A 130 0.14 11.76 -16.07
CA SER A 130 0.33 11.72 -17.53
C SER A 130 -0.95 12.05 -18.31
N SER A 131 -2.10 11.60 -17.83
CA SER A 131 -3.41 11.92 -18.43
C SER A 131 -3.73 13.41 -18.32
N SER A 132 -3.32 14.06 -17.23
CA SER A 132 -3.54 15.50 -17.01
C SER A 132 -2.63 16.39 -17.86
N LEU A 133 -1.43 15.92 -18.19
CA LEU A 133 -0.48 16.63 -19.05
C LEU A 133 -0.83 16.51 -20.54
N ALA A 134 -1.58 15.49 -20.92
CA ALA A 134 -2.01 15.24 -22.30
C ALA A 134 -3.24 16.07 -22.73
N MET A 135 -3.87 16.79 -21.78
CA MET A 135 -5.05 17.64 -22.00
C MET A 135 -4.67 19.11 -21.95
#